data_AF-A0A1I1C8T0-F1
#
_entry.id   AF-A0A1I1C8T0-F1
#
_cell.length_a   1.000
_cell.length_b   1.000
_cell.length_c   1.000
_cell.angle_alpha   90.00
_cell.angle_beta   90.00
_cell.angle_gamma   90.00
#
_symmetry.space_group_name_H-M   'P 1'
#
loop_
_entity.id
_entity.type
_entity.pdbx_description
1 polymer ?
#
loop_
_entity_poly.entity_id
_entity_poly.type
_entity_poly.pdbx_seq_one_letter_code
_entity_poly.pdbx_strand_id
1 'polypeptide(L)'
;MLKSILISFFSVVIVTLVVFFSEEKTETKSKQLVQTTKISFADDSEEKELVGVYFMPSWNTSPNPAVDRDSFWSCLTGQGDCASLQNTGVWGAKGRIYNARNPYEGPFLNRKPIKELKGFYKRDDPEVIKKQLEYMKSYGIDFFAYNWFYGRHYYYHLNFGPQSKIYYPKGWKTDTNRDGRVAVPGLVEWGNQLKVMLEVNASLPKEKQMKWALNWCDDSNERWMLWLKVGAPEEIARKANYEGENPDKALYLKVHEKITQLWIDEYFSREDYLKEKDGRPIVYFYFPQDAESRAAYYGLTLKDLLDLSQKTVKKAGLPGIKFIAVTAGPMLENERAYGLPTEWKAKNPKRPWEGGEYQNRELLQEYVPRLKSMGFEGMTAYVYHNFMNKSNFSYADMRETYKGHWEMWSEKFKNDPDFEYQIPTAMGWDMRPAGGTWPQQTGIPSEPQKDRVHSNKRSFTAMLKEAQKTSKNYRSSNGNTVMICCWNEYLEGNYIEPTEGHGFDYLEAIRNVFGN
;
A
#
# COMPACT_ATOMS: atom_id res chain seq x y z
N MET A 1 -64.60 6.37 -29.60
CA MET A 1 -63.33 7.10 -29.83
C MET A 1 -62.25 6.38 -29.04
N LEU A 2 -61.54 5.48 -29.72
CA LEU A 2 -60.53 4.55 -29.21
C LEU A 2 -59.45 4.43 -30.29
N LYS A 3 -58.16 4.48 -29.93
CA LYS A 3 -57.02 3.85 -30.64
C LYS A 3 -55.95 3.55 -29.57
N SER A 4 -55.86 2.31 -29.05
CA SER A 4 -55.18 1.08 -29.57
C SER A 4 -53.67 1.16 -29.36
N ILE A 5 -52.94 0.31 -28.61
CA ILE A 5 -52.90 -1.15 -28.34
C ILE A 5 -52.71 -2.06 -29.59
N LEU A 6 -51.81 -3.04 -29.42
CA LEU A 6 -51.59 -4.32 -30.14
C LEU A 6 -50.69 -4.28 -31.39
N ILE A 7 -49.98 -5.33 -31.83
CA ILE A 7 -49.39 -6.59 -31.30
C ILE A 7 -48.61 -7.21 -32.51
N SER A 8 -47.55 -7.97 -32.21
CA SER A 8 -46.93 -9.12 -32.93
C SER A 8 -46.80 -9.31 -34.46
N PHE A 9 -45.74 -10.09 -34.76
CA PHE A 9 -45.67 -11.30 -35.61
C PHE A 9 -44.77 -11.27 -36.87
N PHE A 10 -43.76 -12.14 -36.82
CA PHE A 10 -43.15 -13.01 -37.86
C PHE A 10 -43.55 -12.80 -39.32
N SER A 11 -42.56 -12.88 -40.23
CA SER A 11 -42.43 -14.02 -41.17
C SER A 11 -41.15 -13.98 -42.02
N VAL A 12 -40.68 -15.20 -42.29
CA VAL A 12 -39.53 -15.66 -43.10
C VAL A 12 -39.91 -15.76 -44.59
N VAL A 13 -38.99 -15.44 -45.52
CA VAL A 13 -38.80 -16.01 -46.89
C VAL A 13 -37.36 -15.61 -47.32
N ILE A 14 -36.32 -16.43 -47.57
CA ILE A 14 -36.02 -17.65 -48.36
C ILE A 14 -35.85 -17.42 -49.89
N VAL A 15 -34.59 -17.64 -50.35
CA VAL A 15 -34.13 -18.15 -51.68
C VAL A 15 -34.07 -17.10 -52.81
N THR A 16 -32.99 -16.97 -53.61
CA THR A 16 -32.43 -17.99 -54.52
C THR A 16 -31.05 -17.60 -55.08
N LEU A 17 -30.21 -18.63 -55.32
CA LEU A 17 -29.03 -18.61 -56.19
C LEU A 17 -29.35 -18.19 -57.63
N VAL A 18 -28.39 -17.53 -58.29
CA VAL A 18 -28.22 -17.59 -59.76
C VAL A 18 -26.76 -17.95 -60.06
N VAL A 19 -26.59 -19.05 -60.80
CA VAL A 19 -25.36 -19.49 -61.46
C VAL A 19 -25.48 -19.11 -62.93
N PHE A 20 -24.46 -18.49 -63.53
CA PHE A 20 -24.20 -18.57 -64.97
C PHE A 20 -22.70 -18.43 -65.31
N PHE A 21 -22.15 -19.55 -65.81
CA PHE A 21 -21.18 -19.80 -66.89
C PHE A 21 -19.90 -18.94 -67.15
N SER A 22 -18.77 -19.68 -67.14
CA SER A 22 -17.69 -19.81 -68.14
C SER A 22 -16.96 -18.59 -68.71
N GLU A 23 -15.63 -18.57 -68.55
CA GLU A 23 -14.65 -18.78 -69.65
C GLU A 23 -13.19 -18.88 -69.12
N GLU A 24 -12.42 -19.83 -69.66
CA GLU A 24 -10.98 -19.96 -69.46
C GLU A 24 -10.21 -18.96 -70.35
N LYS A 25 -9.16 -18.31 -69.81
CA LYS A 25 -7.75 -18.54 -70.23
C LYS A 25 -6.75 -17.53 -69.64
N THR A 26 -5.59 -18.12 -69.32
CA THR A 26 -4.20 -17.60 -69.38
C THR A 26 -3.64 -16.70 -68.28
N GLU A 27 -2.55 -17.22 -67.71
CA GLU A 27 -1.62 -16.62 -66.75
C GLU A 27 -1.03 -15.28 -67.22
N THR A 28 -0.89 -14.33 -66.28
CA THR A 28 0.33 -13.52 -66.17
C THR A 28 0.53 -13.08 -64.72
N LYS A 29 1.66 -13.49 -64.11
CA LYS A 29 2.07 -13.08 -62.77
C LYS A 29 2.38 -11.58 -62.74
N SER A 30 1.56 -10.82 -62.01
CA SER A 30 1.84 -9.46 -61.57
C SER A 30 1.53 -9.36 -60.08
N LYS A 31 2.57 -9.15 -59.27
CA LYS A 31 2.45 -8.88 -57.83
C LYS A 31 1.81 -7.50 -57.65
N GLN A 32 0.53 -7.46 -57.30
CA GLN A 32 -0.09 -6.30 -56.67
C GLN A 32 -0.41 -6.64 -55.21
N LEU A 33 0.11 -5.78 -54.33
CA LEU A 33 -0.02 -5.82 -52.90
C LEU A 33 -1.50 -5.55 -52.55
N VAL A 34 -2.29 -6.59 -52.32
CA VAL A 34 -3.62 -6.43 -51.72
C VAL A 34 -3.41 -6.26 -50.22
N GLN A 35 -3.57 -5.02 -49.78
CA GLN A 35 -3.71 -4.64 -48.39
C GLN A 35 -4.97 -5.35 -47.85
N THR A 36 -4.79 -6.57 -47.34
CA THR A 36 -5.80 -7.21 -46.51
C THR A 36 -5.66 -6.58 -45.14
N THR A 37 -6.51 -5.61 -44.87
CA THR A 37 -6.86 -5.19 -43.51
C THR A 37 -7.32 -6.44 -42.77
N LYS A 38 -6.38 -7.11 -42.10
CA LYS A 38 -6.69 -7.97 -40.98
C LYS A 38 -7.30 -7.07 -39.93
N ILE A 39 -8.62 -6.99 -39.94
CA ILE A 39 -9.38 -6.73 -38.73
C ILE A 39 -8.99 -7.88 -37.82
N SER A 40 -8.00 -7.64 -36.96
CA SER A 40 -7.79 -8.51 -35.81
C SER A 40 -9.07 -8.35 -34.99
N PHE A 41 -9.90 -9.37 -35.00
CA PHE A 41 -10.79 -9.59 -33.87
C PHE A 41 -9.86 -9.65 -32.67
N ALA A 42 -9.91 -8.59 -31.85
CA ALA A 42 -9.30 -8.60 -30.54
C ALA A 42 -9.83 -9.86 -29.85
N ASP A 43 -8.91 -10.70 -29.42
CA ASP A 43 -9.21 -11.83 -28.58
C ASP A 43 -9.75 -11.26 -27.27
N ASP A 44 -11.08 -11.15 -27.19
CA ASP A 44 -11.84 -10.66 -26.05
C ASP A 44 -11.89 -11.75 -24.97
N SER A 45 -10.76 -12.42 -24.72
CA SER A 45 -10.59 -13.15 -23.48
C SER A 45 -10.64 -12.08 -22.39
N GLU A 46 -11.78 -11.94 -21.71
CA GLU A 46 -11.94 -11.02 -20.59
C GLU A 46 -10.83 -11.30 -19.56
N GLU A 47 -9.68 -10.62 -19.66
CA GLU A 47 -8.65 -10.70 -18.63
C GLU A 47 -9.31 -10.27 -17.33
N LYS A 48 -9.30 -11.20 -16.35
CA LYS A 48 -9.88 -10.97 -15.03
C LYS A 48 -9.12 -9.85 -14.32
N GLU A 49 -9.79 -9.16 -13.41
CA GLU A 49 -9.14 -8.15 -12.57
C GLU A 49 -8.11 -8.83 -11.66
N LEU A 50 -6.96 -8.19 -11.49
CA LEU A 50 -5.94 -8.60 -10.52
C LEU A 50 -6.29 -7.98 -9.16
N VAL A 51 -6.61 -8.80 -8.16
CA VAL A 51 -7.08 -8.33 -6.85
C VAL A 51 -5.93 -8.34 -5.84
N GLY A 52 -5.52 -7.16 -5.39
CA GLY A 52 -4.53 -6.97 -4.35
C GLY A 52 -5.14 -6.59 -3.01
N VAL A 53 -4.49 -6.99 -1.90
CA VAL A 53 -4.85 -6.53 -0.56
C VAL A 53 -3.64 -5.99 0.19
N TYR A 54 -3.78 -4.89 0.92
CA TYR A 54 -2.72 -4.45 1.83
C TYR A 54 -2.68 -5.30 3.11
N PHE A 55 -1.48 -5.63 3.57
CA PHE A 55 -1.26 -6.35 4.82
C PHE A 55 -0.47 -5.48 5.79
N MET A 56 -1.01 -5.25 6.99
CA MET A 56 -0.37 -4.43 8.01
C MET A 56 0.32 -5.31 9.07
N PRO A 57 1.63 -5.11 9.33
CA PRO A 57 2.28 -5.76 10.45
C PRO A 57 1.79 -5.23 11.79
N SER A 58 1.62 -6.14 12.75
CA SER A 58 1.60 -5.76 14.17
C SER A 58 3.01 -5.87 14.76
N TRP A 59 3.25 -5.18 15.88
CA TRP A 59 4.55 -5.22 16.56
C TRP A 59 4.41 -5.37 18.08
N ASN A 60 5.52 -5.73 18.73
CA ASN A 60 5.57 -5.82 20.18
C ASN A 60 5.71 -4.41 20.76
N THR A 61 4.75 -4.04 21.61
CA THR A 61 4.72 -2.74 22.30
C THR A 61 5.25 -2.82 23.72
N SER A 62 5.60 -4.01 24.21
CA SER A 62 6.22 -4.20 25.51
C SER A 62 7.71 -3.87 25.47
N PRO A 63 8.24 -3.12 26.46
CA PRO A 63 9.69 -2.96 26.62
C PRO A 63 10.36 -4.24 27.15
N ASN A 64 9.60 -5.14 27.78
CA ASN A 64 10.11 -6.44 28.22
C ASN A 64 10.06 -7.42 27.05
N PRO A 65 11.20 -7.92 26.55
CA PRO A 65 11.25 -8.85 25.42
C PRO A 65 10.64 -10.22 25.72
N ALA A 66 10.44 -10.58 27.00
CA ALA A 66 9.76 -11.82 27.39
C ALA A 66 8.22 -11.72 27.29
N VAL A 67 7.69 -10.51 27.06
CA VAL A 67 6.24 -10.26 26.91
C VAL A 67 5.97 -9.86 25.47
N ASP A 68 5.12 -10.62 24.79
CA ASP A 68 4.68 -10.32 23.44
C ASP A 68 3.34 -9.56 23.49
N ARG A 69 3.40 -8.23 23.62
CA ARG A 69 2.21 -7.37 23.63
C ARG A 69 1.93 -6.87 22.21
N ASP A 70 1.00 -7.53 21.53
CA ASP A 70 0.59 -7.16 20.19
C ASP A 70 -0.05 -5.76 20.14
N SER A 71 0.38 -4.94 19.18
CA SER A 71 -0.08 -3.56 18.97
C SER A 71 -1.56 -3.45 18.58
N PHE A 72 -2.16 -4.50 18.01
CA PHE A 72 -3.58 -4.54 17.69
C PHE A 72 -4.39 -5.07 18.86
N TRP A 73 -4.04 -6.25 19.37
CA TRP A 73 -4.87 -6.97 20.35
C TRP A 73 -5.01 -6.19 21.66
N SER A 74 -3.94 -5.57 22.13
CA SER A 74 -3.96 -4.74 23.33
C SER A 74 -5.00 -3.61 23.26
N CYS A 75 -5.29 -3.09 22.07
CA CYS A 75 -6.29 -2.04 21.84
C CYS A 75 -7.72 -2.57 21.65
N LEU A 76 -7.87 -3.83 21.21
CA LEU A 76 -9.19 -4.46 21.08
C LEU A 76 -9.69 -5.00 22.42
N THR A 77 -8.80 -5.46 23.30
CA THR A 77 -9.17 -6.14 24.55
C THR A 77 -9.38 -5.22 25.75
N GLY A 78 -8.92 -3.96 25.72
CA GLY A 78 -9.05 -3.03 26.84
C GLY A 78 -8.16 -1.78 26.76
N GLN A 79 -8.21 -0.93 27.79
CA GLN A 79 -7.47 0.35 27.81
C GLN A 79 -6.03 0.25 28.32
N GLY A 80 -5.75 -0.67 29.25
CA GLY A 80 -4.55 -0.59 30.11
C GLY A 80 -3.22 -0.67 29.35
N ASP A 81 -3.20 -1.37 28.23
CA ASP A 81 -1.98 -1.76 27.53
C ASP A 81 -1.92 -1.29 26.07
N CYS A 82 -2.94 -0.58 25.59
CA CYS A 82 -2.97 -0.12 24.20
C CYS A 82 -2.01 1.05 23.98
N ALA A 83 -0.94 0.80 23.21
CA ALA A 83 0.06 1.81 22.90
C ALA A 83 -0.52 3.03 22.15
N SER A 84 -1.51 2.83 21.28
CA SER A 84 -2.17 3.93 20.56
C SER A 84 -2.89 4.89 21.50
N LEU A 85 -3.53 4.39 22.56
CA LEU A 85 -4.18 5.23 23.58
C LEU A 85 -3.18 5.94 24.49
N GLN A 86 -1.96 5.40 24.61
CA GLN A 86 -0.89 5.99 25.43
C GLN A 86 0.02 6.94 24.64
N ASN A 87 -0.16 7.06 23.31
CA ASN A 87 0.70 7.87 22.48
C ASN A 87 0.64 9.36 22.88
N THR A 88 1.73 9.84 23.47
CA THR A 88 1.82 11.21 24.00
C THR A 88 1.94 12.26 22.90
N GLY A 89 2.40 11.88 21.71
CA GLY A 89 2.43 12.76 20.54
C GLY A 89 1.02 13.08 20.04
N VAL A 90 0.12 12.09 20.06
CA VAL A 90 -1.27 12.27 19.61
C VAL A 90 -2.15 12.90 20.70
N TRP A 91 -2.07 12.36 21.93
CA TRP A 91 -3.01 12.67 23.00
C TRP A 91 -2.46 13.58 24.11
N GLY A 92 -1.16 13.84 24.12
CA GLY A 92 -0.47 14.54 25.20
C GLY A 92 -0.03 13.63 26.34
N ALA A 93 0.59 14.23 27.37
CA ALA A 93 1.27 13.51 28.45
C ALA A 93 0.42 12.51 29.24
N LYS A 94 -0.91 12.63 29.21
CA LYS A 94 -1.85 11.75 29.93
C LYS A 94 -2.44 10.65 29.04
N GLY A 95 -2.02 10.54 27.77
CA GLY A 95 -2.68 9.66 26.80
C GLY A 95 -4.12 10.10 26.52
N ARG A 96 -4.89 9.20 25.90
CA ARG A 96 -6.28 9.44 25.50
C ARG A 96 -7.18 9.60 26.73
N ILE A 97 -7.79 10.78 26.88
CA ILE A 97 -8.72 11.08 27.99
C ILE A 97 -10.18 10.92 27.57
N TYR A 98 -10.86 9.90 28.10
CA TYR A 98 -12.29 9.68 27.89
C TYR A 98 -13.15 10.54 28.85
N ASN A 99 -14.35 10.95 28.42
CA ASN A 99 -15.28 11.76 29.22
C ASN A 99 -16.74 11.47 28.84
N ALA A 100 -17.70 12.12 29.48
CA ALA A 100 -19.13 11.87 29.24
C ALA A 100 -19.61 12.17 27.80
N ARG A 101 -18.98 13.13 27.11
CA ARG A 101 -19.27 13.40 25.69
C ARG A 101 -18.65 12.33 24.78
N ASN A 102 -17.49 11.83 25.20
CA ASN A 102 -16.57 11.03 24.41
C ASN A 102 -16.18 9.78 25.23
N PRO A 103 -17.12 8.87 25.53
CA PRO A 103 -16.86 7.75 26.41
C PRO A 103 -15.95 6.72 25.72
N TYR A 104 -15.32 5.87 26.52
CA TYR A 104 -14.70 4.68 25.98
C TYR A 104 -15.79 3.68 25.58
N GLU A 105 -15.64 3.12 24.39
CA GLU A 105 -16.63 2.23 23.78
C GLU A 105 -16.11 0.81 23.54
N GLY A 106 -14.88 0.53 23.98
CA GLY A 106 -14.35 -0.82 23.97
C GLY A 106 -14.78 -1.62 25.20
N PRO A 107 -14.33 -2.88 25.33
CA PRO A 107 -13.48 -3.58 24.37
C PRO A 107 -14.21 -3.89 23.06
N PHE A 108 -13.48 -3.95 21.95
CA PHE A 108 -14.01 -4.14 20.59
C PHE A 108 -13.94 -5.63 20.20
N LEU A 109 -14.51 -6.50 21.04
CA LEU A 109 -14.33 -7.96 20.93
C LEU A 109 -15.01 -8.56 19.70
N ASN A 110 -15.97 -7.87 19.08
CA ASN A 110 -16.54 -8.27 17.80
C ASN A 110 -15.50 -8.27 16.66
N ARG A 111 -14.37 -7.56 16.82
CA ARG A 111 -13.26 -7.56 15.87
C ARG A 111 -12.28 -8.71 16.09
N LYS A 112 -12.51 -9.58 17.08
CA LYS A 112 -11.64 -10.72 17.35
C LYS A 112 -11.61 -11.66 16.15
N PRO A 113 -10.43 -12.08 15.66
CA PRO A 113 -10.33 -13.06 14.59
C PRO A 113 -11.08 -14.35 14.94
N ILE A 114 -11.62 -15.03 13.93
CA ILE A 114 -12.35 -16.29 14.15
C ILE A 114 -11.49 -17.38 14.82
N LYS A 115 -12.14 -18.39 15.40
CA LYS A 115 -11.49 -19.51 16.08
C LYS A 115 -10.45 -20.20 15.21
N GLU A 116 -10.71 -20.31 13.92
CA GLU A 116 -9.82 -20.93 12.93
C GLU A 116 -8.48 -20.20 12.84
N LEU A 117 -8.47 -18.89 13.03
CA LEU A 117 -7.26 -18.05 13.11
C LEU A 117 -6.72 -17.94 14.54
N LYS A 118 -7.20 -18.75 15.49
CA LYS A 118 -6.79 -18.76 16.91
C LYS A 118 -7.11 -17.48 17.70
N GLY A 119 -8.08 -16.66 17.27
CA GLY A 119 -8.47 -15.46 18.02
C GLY A 119 -7.39 -14.38 18.00
N PHE A 120 -7.01 -13.85 19.16
CA PHE A 120 -5.89 -12.89 19.29
C PHE A 120 -4.54 -13.60 19.13
N TYR A 121 -4.26 -14.03 17.91
CA TYR A 121 -3.15 -14.88 17.56
C TYR A 121 -1.78 -14.20 17.76
N LYS A 122 -0.74 -15.02 17.91
CA LYS A 122 0.63 -14.54 17.81
C LYS A 122 0.92 -14.17 16.35
N ARG A 123 1.39 -12.95 16.11
CA ARG A 123 1.57 -12.37 14.77
C ARG A 123 2.38 -13.22 13.79
N ASP A 124 3.34 -13.99 14.29
CA ASP A 124 4.27 -14.85 13.56
C ASP A 124 3.94 -16.35 13.72
N ASP A 125 2.70 -16.70 14.09
CA ASP A 125 2.24 -18.09 14.15
C ASP A 125 2.08 -18.67 12.73
N PRO A 126 2.90 -19.67 12.35
CA PRO A 126 2.91 -20.19 10.97
C PRO A 126 1.59 -20.83 10.56
N GLU A 127 0.82 -21.41 11.49
CA GLU A 127 -0.48 -22.02 11.18
C GLU A 127 -1.55 -20.97 10.90
N VAL A 128 -1.48 -19.82 11.60
CA VAL A 128 -2.38 -18.70 11.34
C VAL A 128 -2.04 -18.08 9.99
N ILE A 129 -0.76 -17.81 9.74
CA ILE A 129 -0.32 -17.25 8.46
C ILE A 129 -0.69 -18.16 7.30
N LYS A 130 -0.51 -19.48 7.43
CA LYS A 130 -0.95 -20.45 6.43
C LYS A 130 -2.44 -20.29 6.10
N LYS A 131 -3.30 -20.19 7.11
CA LYS A 131 -4.73 -19.99 6.92
C LYS A 131 -5.07 -18.64 6.32
N GLN A 132 -4.37 -17.57 6.71
CA GLN A 132 -4.54 -16.25 6.09
C GLN A 132 -4.25 -16.30 4.59
N LEU A 133 -3.13 -16.91 4.19
CA LEU A 133 -2.76 -17.10 2.78
C LEU A 133 -3.77 -17.98 2.03
N GLU A 134 -4.22 -19.07 2.64
CA GLU A 134 -5.26 -19.95 2.09
C GLU A 134 -6.57 -19.19 1.86
N TYR A 135 -7.03 -18.40 2.84
CA TYR A 135 -8.24 -17.60 2.73
C TYR A 135 -8.11 -16.48 1.70
N MET A 136 -6.98 -15.78 1.62
CA MET A 136 -6.76 -14.81 0.54
C MET A 136 -6.93 -15.49 -0.82
N LYS A 137 -6.19 -16.58 -1.04
CA LYS A 137 -6.19 -17.29 -2.33
C LYS A 137 -7.58 -17.83 -2.69
N SER A 138 -8.25 -18.51 -1.75
CA SER A 138 -9.50 -19.23 -2.02
C SER A 138 -10.70 -18.32 -2.22
N TYR A 139 -10.60 -17.05 -1.85
CA TYR A 139 -11.67 -16.06 -1.98
C TYR A 139 -11.41 -15.02 -3.08
N GLY A 140 -10.44 -15.25 -3.96
CA GLY A 140 -10.21 -14.42 -5.14
C GLY A 140 -9.31 -13.21 -4.90
N ILE A 141 -8.40 -13.27 -3.93
CA ILE A 141 -7.28 -12.33 -3.80
C ILE A 141 -6.05 -12.97 -4.45
N ASP A 142 -5.40 -12.23 -5.35
CA ASP A 142 -4.27 -12.73 -6.15
C ASP A 142 -2.92 -12.44 -5.50
N PHE A 143 -2.81 -11.30 -4.81
CA PHE A 143 -1.59 -10.91 -4.13
C PHE A 143 -1.85 -10.08 -2.87
N PHE A 144 -0.86 -10.03 -1.98
CA PHE A 144 -0.83 -9.06 -0.88
C PHE A 144 0.34 -8.08 -1.03
N ALA A 145 0.08 -6.81 -0.74
CA ALA A 145 1.10 -5.77 -0.62
C ALA A 145 1.42 -5.57 0.86
N TYR A 146 2.60 -6.00 1.30
CA TYR A 146 2.99 -5.99 2.71
C TYR A 146 3.54 -4.62 3.11
N ASN A 147 2.91 -3.96 4.08
CA ASN A 147 3.39 -2.71 4.65
C ASN A 147 4.74 -2.94 5.33
N TRP A 148 5.80 -2.44 4.71
CA TRP A 148 7.19 -2.71 5.04
C TRP A 148 7.89 -1.45 5.54
N PHE A 149 8.55 -1.56 6.70
CA PHE A 149 9.11 -0.43 7.45
C PHE A 149 10.63 -0.58 7.60
N TYR A 150 11.33 0.54 7.56
CA TYR A 150 12.78 0.58 7.69
C TYR A 150 13.23 1.72 8.60
N GLY A 151 13.99 1.38 9.64
CA GLY A 151 14.53 2.37 10.56
C GLY A 151 15.94 2.79 10.13
N ARG A 152 16.12 3.98 9.56
CA ARG A 152 17.40 4.43 8.98
C ARG A 152 18.56 4.64 9.96
N HIS A 153 18.26 4.87 11.23
CA HIS A 153 19.21 5.36 12.25
C HIS A 153 19.90 4.24 13.06
N TYR A 154 19.47 2.99 12.90
CA TYR A 154 19.97 1.88 13.72
C TYR A 154 21.37 1.42 13.32
N TYR A 155 22.36 1.72 14.15
CA TYR A 155 23.65 1.04 14.09
C TYR A 155 23.65 -0.21 14.98
N TYR A 156 24.26 -1.28 14.48
CA TYR A 156 24.35 -2.59 15.14
C TYR A 156 25.72 -3.22 14.89
N HIS A 157 26.00 -4.30 15.62
CA HIS A 157 27.30 -4.95 15.76
C HIS A 157 27.19 -6.40 15.33
N LEU A 158 27.78 -6.76 14.18
CA LEU A 158 27.61 -8.09 13.59
C LEU A 158 28.32 -9.21 14.36
N ASN A 159 29.34 -8.89 15.16
CA ASN A 159 30.01 -9.87 16.01
C ASN A 159 29.27 -10.08 17.35
N PHE A 160 28.18 -9.33 17.59
CA PHE A 160 27.32 -9.52 18.75
C PHE A 160 26.19 -10.51 18.44
N GLY A 161 26.14 -11.63 19.16
CA GLY A 161 25.25 -12.76 18.88
C GLY A 161 23.80 -12.38 18.54
N PRO A 162 23.08 -11.61 19.39
CA PRO A 162 21.71 -11.17 19.11
C PRO A 162 21.52 -10.34 17.83
N GLN A 163 22.56 -9.66 17.34
CA GLN A 163 22.52 -8.78 16.17
C GLN A 163 23.19 -9.40 14.93
N SER A 164 23.90 -10.52 15.08
CA SER A 164 24.64 -11.21 14.01
C SER A 164 23.79 -11.63 12.81
N LYS A 165 22.46 -11.74 12.98
CA LYS A 165 21.50 -12.14 11.94
C LYS A 165 20.83 -10.95 11.24
N ILE A 166 21.10 -9.71 11.67
CA ILE A 166 20.55 -8.53 11.01
C ILE A 166 21.24 -8.39 9.66
N TYR A 167 20.43 -8.28 8.59
CA TYR A 167 20.94 -8.14 7.23
C TYR A 167 21.96 -7.00 7.11
N TYR A 168 23.09 -7.27 6.47
CA TYR A 168 24.05 -6.27 6.04
C TYR A 168 24.64 -6.71 4.69
N PRO A 169 24.71 -5.84 3.66
CA PRO A 169 25.16 -6.27 2.35
C PRO A 169 26.55 -6.91 2.39
N LYS A 170 26.70 -8.02 1.67
CA LYS A 170 27.95 -8.81 1.69
C LYS A 170 29.14 -7.95 1.27
N GLY A 171 30.21 -7.99 2.07
CA GLY A 171 31.46 -7.27 1.79
C GLY A 171 31.43 -5.78 2.10
N TRP A 172 30.33 -5.23 2.63
CA TRP A 172 30.32 -3.85 3.10
C TRP A 172 31.16 -3.70 4.37
N LYS A 173 31.75 -2.52 4.54
CA LYS A 173 32.70 -2.23 5.62
C LYS A 173 32.04 -2.38 6.99
N THR A 174 32.76 -3.00 7.91
CA THR A 174 32.46 -3.03 9.35
C THR A 174 33.69 -2.55 10.13
N ASP A 175 33.47 -2.15 11.38
CA ASP A 175 34.54 -1.82 12.32
C ASP A 175 34.83 -3.01 13.23
N THR A 176 35.94 -3.71 12.97
CA THR A 176 36.38 -4.87 13.75
C THR A 176 36.80 -4.49 15.17
N ASN A 177 37.17 -3.23 15.43
CA ASN A 177 37.54 -2.75 16.76
C ASN A 177 36.31 -2.44 17.62
N ARG A 178 35.10 -2.52 17.05
CA ARG A 178 33.82 -2.27 17.73
C ARG A 178 32.83 -3.40 17.43
N ASP A 179 33.22 -4.64 17.71
CA ASP A 179 32.35 -5.81 17.57
C ASP A 179 31.68 -5.94 16.18
N GLY A 180 32.39 -5.55 15.12
CA GLY A 180 31.86 -5.60 13.77
C GLY A 180 30.74 -4.59 13.54
N ARG A 181 30.83 -3.40 14.15
CA ARG A 181 29.86 -2.32 13.94
C ARG A 181 29.71 -2.02 12.46
N VAL A 182 28.49 -1.95 11.97
CA VAL A 182 28.22 -1.60 10.57
C VAL A 182 28.63 -0.16 10.27
N ALA A 183 29.22 0.10 9.10
CA ALA A 183 29.53 1.46 8.67
C ALA A 183 28.26 2.21 8.19
N VAL A 184 27.26 1.48 7.69
CA VAL A 184 25.99 2.04 7.21
C VAL A 184 24.85 1.54 8.08
N PRO A 185 24.13 2.42 8.80
CA PRO A 185 23.05 2.02 9.69
C PRO A 185 21.84 1.54 8.88
N GLY A 186 20.83 1.08 9.61
CA GLY A 186 19.52 0.79 9.07
C GLY A 186 19.16 -0.70 9.14
N LEU A 187 17.93 -0.98 9.54
CA LEU A 187 17.38 -2.34 9.58
C LEU A 187 15.87 -2.34 9.30
N VAL A 188 15.36 -3.52 8.91
CA VAL A 188 13.93 -3.74 8.74
C VAL A 188 13.23 -3.75 10.09
N GLU A 189 12.23 -2.91 10.25
CA GLU A 189 11.37 -2.91 11.44
C GLU A 189 10.22 -3.87 11.23
N TRP A 190 9.86 -4.60 12.30
CA TRP A 190 8.71 -5.51 12.31
C TRP A 190 8.74 -6.62 11.25
N GLY A 191 9.92 -6.93 10.69
CA GLY A 191 10.10 -7.89 9.59
C GLY A 191 9.97 -9.37 9.94
N ASN A 192 9.88 -9.73 11.23
CA ASN A 192 9.79 -11.14 11.66
C ASN A 192 8.52 -11.83 11.13
N GLN A 193 7.38 -11.13 11.13
CA GLN A 193 6.14 -11.67 10.61
C GLN A 193 6.23 -11.90 9.10
N LEU A 194 6.76 -10.94 8.34
CA LEU A 194 6.99 -11.13 6.90
C LEU A 194 7.89 -12.34 6.66
N LYS A 195 8.99 -12.48 7.41
CA LYS A 195 9.90 -13.62 7.27
C LYS A 195 9.18 -14.96 7.40
N VAL A 196 8.40 -15.14 8.48
CA VAL A 196 7.62 -16.39 8.67
C VAL A 196 6.58 -16.55 7.56
N MET A 197 5.93 -15.48 7.13
CA MET A 197 4.95 -15.52 6.05
C MET A 197 5.56 -15.98 4.73
N LEU A 198 6.76 -15.49 4.40
CA LEU A 198 7.49 -15.89 3.20
C LEU A 198 8.00 -17.33 3.26
N GLU A 199 8.39 -17.81 4.45
CA GLU A 199 8.77 -19.22 4.68
C GLU A 199 7.55 -20.15 4.54
N VAL A 200 6.42 -19.78 5.14
CA VAL A 200 5.16 -20.52 5.02
C VAL A 200 4.69 -20.55 3.56
N ASN A 201 4.64 -19.41 2.87
CA ASN A 201 4.22 -19.33 1.47
C ASN A 201 5.11 -20.22 0.58
N ALA A 202 6.44 -20.17 0.76
CA ALA A 202 7.38 -20.99 -0.01
C ALA A 202 7.22 -22.50 0.24
N SER A 203 6.71 -22.89 1.42
CA SER A 203 6.44 -24.29 1.78
C SER A 203 5.15 -24.85 1.16
N LEU A 204 4.25 -23.98 0.67
CA LEU A 204 3.00 -24.41 0.05
C LEU A 204 3.24 -24.97 -1.36
N PRO A 205 2.40 -25.90 -1.84
CA PRO A 205 2.35 -26.27 -3.25
C PRO A 205 2.25 -25.03 -4.15
N LYS A 206 2.91 -25.05 -5.31
CA LYS A 206 3.09 -23.88 -6.19
C LYS A 206 1.76 -23.21 -6.56
N GLU A 207 0.71 -23.98 -6.79
CA GLU A 207 -0.63 -23.52 -7.11
C GLU A 207 -1.35 -22.81 -5.95
N LYS A 208 -0.91 -23.06 -4.71
CA LYS A 208 -1.42 -22.41 -3.49
C LYS A 208 -0.59 -21.21 -3.03
N GLN A 209 0.56 -20.97 -3.64
CA GLN A 209 1.39 -19.82 -3.31
C GLN A 209 0.69 -18.52 -3.72
N MET A 210 0.73 -17.54 -2.82
CA MET A 210 0.30 -16.19 -3.08
C MET A 210 1.42 -15.40 -3.75
N LYS A 211 1.07 -14.51 -4.68
CA LYS A 211 1.99 -13.46 -5.09
C LYS A 211 2.03 -12.37 -4.02
N TRP A 212 3.11 -11.62 -3.94
CA TRP A 212 3.21 -10.53 -2.99
C TRP A 212 4.16 -9.42 -3.43
N ALA A 213 3.95 -8.21 -2.92
CA ALA A 213 4.81 -7.06 -3.18
C ALA A 213 5.14 -6.34 -1.87
N LEU A 214 6.22 -5.57 -1.87
CA LEU A 214 6.47 -4.58 -0.82
C LEU A 214 5.54 -3.39 -1.02
N ASN A 215 4.89 -2.94 0.05
CA ASN A 215 4.40 -1.58 0.20
C ASN A 215 5.33 -0.84 1.15
N TRP A 216 6.24 -0.05 0.59
CA TRP A 216 7.24 0.65 1.38
C TRP A 216 6.60 1.83 2.11
N CYS A 217 6.40 1.64 3.41
CA CYS A 217 5.81 2.60 4.34
C CYS A 217 6.91 3.41 5.04
N ASP A 218 7.66 4.20 4.25
CA ASP A 218 8.82 4.92 4.76
C ASP A 218 8.49 6.09 5.70
N ASP A 219 9.43 6.32 6.61
CA ASP A 219 9.63 7.45 7.52
C ASP A 219 8.38 8.24 7.97
N SER A 220 7.79 7.87 9.12
CA SER A 220 6.99 8.82 9.90
C SER A 220 7.87 10.00 10.38
N ASN A 221 7.26 11.11 10.82
CA ASN A 221 8.01 12.24 11.38
C ASN A 221 8.93 11.78 12.54
N GLU A 222 8.49 10.83 13.36
CA GLU A 222 9.30 10.27 14.46
C GLU A 222 10.59 9.61 13.92
N ARG A 223 10.50 8.83 12.85
CA ARG A 223 11.66 8.17 12.23
C ARG A 223 12.63 9.17 11.62
N TRP A 224 12.10 10.20 10.98
CA TRP A 224 12.91 11.31 10.47
C TRP A 224 13.66 12.03 11.59
N MET A 225 12.99 12.31 12.70
CA MET A 225 13.65 12.92 13.87
C MET A 225 14.70 11.99 14.50
N LEU A 226 14.47 10.68 14.53
CA LEU A 226 15.48 9.70 14.97
C LEU A 226 16.68 9.64 14.02
N TRP A 227 16.47 9.77 12.72
CA TRP A 227 17.55 9.90 11.74
C TRP A 227 18.39 11.15 11.98
N LEU A 228 17.77 12.31 12.19
CA LEU A 228 18.48 13.56 12.44
C LEU A 228 19.25 13.57 13.77
N LYS A 229 18.92 12.66 14.71
CA LYS A 229 19.66 12.47 15.96
C LYS A 229 20.99 11.74 15.78
N VAL A 230 21.24 11.07 14.65
CA VAL A 230 22.52 10.36 14.42
C VAL A 230 23.68 11.33 14.65
N GLY A 231 24.56 11.02 15.60
CA GLY A 231 25.71 11.89 15.93
C GLY A 231 25.40 13.09 16.83
N ALA A 232 24.17 13.26 17.30
CA ALA A 232 23.84 14.29 18.27
C ALA A 232 24.61 14.08 19.59
N PRO A 233 24.92 15.13 20.36
CA PRO A 233 25.69 15.01 21.60
C PRO A 233 25.11 13.99 22.60
N GLU A 234 23.79 13.87 22.68
CA GLU A 234 23.12 12.89 23.54
C GLU A 234 23.35 11.43 23.09
N GLU A 235 23.38 11.19 21.78
CA GLU A 235 23.59 9.87 21.18
C GLU A 235 25.05 9.41 21.35
N ILE A 236 25.99 10.34 21.24
CA ILE A 236 27.41 10.10 21.52
C ILE A 236 27.62 9.83 23.03
N ALA A 237 27.02 10.66 23.89
CA ALA A 237 27.16 10.52 25.35
C ALA A 237 26.65 9.17 25.85
N ARG A 238 25.54 8.66 25.28
CA ARG A 238 25.00 7.33 25.61
C ARG A 238 25.66 6.18 24.83
N LYS A 239 26.68 6.46 24.01
CA LYS A 239 27.44 5.49 23.18
C LYS A 239 26.59 4.74 22.15
N ALA A 240 25.48 5.34 21.71
CA ALA A 240 24.70 4.82 20.58
C ALA A 240 25.33 5.20 19.24
N ASN A 241 25.94 6.38 19.18
CA ASN A 241 26.78 6.83 18.09
C ASN A 241 28.22 7.10 18.54
N TYR A 242 29.10 7.21 17.56
CA TYR A 242 30.51 7.54 17.75
C TYR A 242 30.91 8.77 16.96
N GLU A 243 32.04 9.38 17.33
CA GLU A 243 32.60 10.54 16.64
C GLU A 243 32.75 10.29 15.13
N GLY A 244 32.28 11.25 14.32
CA GLY A 244 32.25 11.17 12.86
C GLY A 244 30.96 10.57 12.27
N GLU A 245 30.13 9.89 13.06
CA GLU A 245 28.80 9.48 12.60
C GLU A 245 27.88 10.70 12.63
N ASN A 246 27.26 11.02 11.49
CA ASN A 246 26.29 12.09 11.35
C ASN A 246 25.30 11.74 10.22
N PRO A 247 24.11 12.35 10.17
CA PRO A 247 23.11 12.07 9.16
C PRO A 247 23.39 13.00 7.97
N ASP A 248 24.50 12.80 7.28
CA ASP A 248 24.84 13.62 6.11
C ASP A 248 24.22 13.07 4.82
N LYS A 249 24.35 13.85 3.73
CA LYS A 249 23.82 13.49 2.41
C LYS A 249 24.41 12.17 1.89
N ALA A 250 25.70 11.93 2.12
CA ALA A 250 26.38 10.74 1.63
C ALA A 250 25.87 9.48 2.34
N LEU A 251 25.71 9.54 3.66
CA LEU A 251 25.14 8.47 4.45
C LEU A 251 23.67 8.25 4.10
N TYR A 252 22.87 9.32 3.91
CA TYR A 252 21.47 9.20 3.51
C TYR A 252 21.29 8.42 2.20
N LEU A 253 22.08 8.78 1.16
CA LEU A 253 22.10 8.06 -0.11
C LEU A 253 22.60 6.62 0.05
N LYS A 254 23.61 6.39 0.91
CA LYS A 254 24.14 5.04 1.15
C LYS A 254 23.14 4.14 1.89
N VAL A 255 22.35 4.69 2.81
CA VAL A 255 21.24 3.98 3.46
C VAL A 255 20.13 3.71 2.44
N HIS A 256 19.83 4.64 1.53
CA HIS A 256 18.89 4.39 0.44
C HIS A 256 19.36 3.24 -0.48
N GLU A 257 20.64 3.22 -0.89
CA GLU A 257 21.24 2.10 -1.63
C GLU A 257 21.15 0.78 -0.85
N LYS A 258 21.38 0.82 0.47
CA LYS A 258 21.25 -0.35 1.35
C LYS A 258 19.83 -0.92 1.37
N ILE A 259 18.81 -0.06 1.35
CA ILE A 259 17.40 -0.47 1.28
C ILE A 259 17.15 -1.22 -0.04
N THR A 260 17.56 -0.64 -1.18
CA THR A 260 17.39 -1.31 -2.48
C THR A 260 18.17 -2.62 -2.55
N GLN A 261 19.41 -2.65 -2.04
CA GLN A 261 20.24 -3.86 -2.02
C GLN A 261 19.60 -4.96 -1.16
N LEU A 262 18.99 -4.59 -0.03
CA LEU A 262 18.21 -5.52 0.79
C LEU A 262 17.07 -6.14 -0.01
N TRP A 263 16.31 -5.34 -0.75
CA TRP A 263 15.23 -5.88 -1.57
C TRP A 263 15.71 -6.85 -2.65
N ILE A 264 16.84 -6.54 -3.29
CA ILE A 264 17.49 -7.41 -4.27
C ILE A 264 17.86 -8.75 -3.64
N ASP A 265 18.57 -8.70 -2.51
CA ASP A 265 19.17 -9.86 -1.88
C ASP A 265 18.10 -10.78 -1.23
N GLU A 266 17.09 -10.20 -0.59
CA GLU A 266 16.12 -10.93 0.23
C GLU A 266 14.81 -11.24 -0.52
N TYR A 267 14.39 -10.39 -1.47
CA TYR A 267 12.99 -10.40 -1.96
C TYR A 267 12.84 -10.56 -3.47
N PHE A 268 13.52 -9.76 -4.30
CA PHE A 268 13.24 -9.67 -5.74
C PHE A 268 13.56 -10.95 -6.52
N SER A 269 14.47 -11.78 -6.02
CA SER A 269 14.80 -13.07 -6.63
C SER A 269 13.72 -14.13 -6.44
N ARG A 270 12.79 -13.93 -5.49
CA ARG A 270 11.76 -14.93 -5.20
C ARG A 270 10.79 -15.10 -6.37
N GLU A 271 10.37 -16.34 -6.60
CA GLU A 271 9.39 -16.69 -7.64
C GLU A 271 7.97 -16.21 -7.28
N ASP A 272 7.67 -16.09 -5.98
CA ASP A 272 6.39 -15.61 -5.47
C ASP A 272 6.32 -14.08 -5.37
N TYR A 273 7.41 -13.35 -5.62
CA TYR A 273 7.39 -11.88 -5.69
C TYR A 273 6.60 -11.42 -6.92
N LEU A 274 5.76 -10.40 -6.73
CA LEU A 274 4.94 -9.80 -7.77
C LEU A 274 5.82 -9.01 -8.74
N LYS A 275 5.75 -9.38 -10.01
CA LYS A 275 6.54 -8.80 -11.09
C LYS A 275 5.63 -8.42 -12.24
N GLU A 276 6.02 -7.38 -12.96
CA GLU A 276 5.41 -7.01 -14.22
C GLU A 276 5.73 -8.07 -15.30
N LYS A 277 4.98 -8.05 -16.42
CA LYS A 277 5.19 -8.97 -17.56
C LYS A 277 6.63 -8.92 -18.11
N ASP A 278 7.33 -7.79 -17.98
CA ASP A 278 8.73 -7.59 -18.38
C ASP A 278 9.77 -8.08 -17.34
N GLY A 279 9.30 -8.64 -16.22
CA GLY A 279 10.14 -9.19 -15.16
C GLY A 279 10.57 -8.18 -14.08
N ARG A 280 10.20 -6.89 -14.19
CA ARG A 280 10.50 -5.91 -13.14
C ARG A 280 9.72 -6.19 -11.85
N PRO A 281 10.35 -6.27 -10.67
CA PRO A 281 9.63 -6.28 -9.40
C PRO A 281 8.77 -5.02 -9.25
N ILE A 282 7.54 -5.21 -8.75
CA ILE A 282 6.64 -4.11 -8.39
C ILE A 282 6.91 -3.71 -6.94
N VAL A 283 7.02 -2.41 -6.68
CA VAL A 283 7.11 -1.84 -5.33
C VAL A 283 6.04 -0.75 -5.20
N TYR A 284 5.13 -0.94 -4.25
CA TYR A 284 4.22 0.10 -3.82
C TYR A 284 4.99 1.06 -2.90
N PHE A 285 4.79 2.36 -3.09
CA PHE A 285 5.49 3.41 -2.36
C PHE A 285 4.47 4.27 -1.62
N TYR A 286 4.40 4.10 -0.31
CA TYR A 286 3.45 4.81 0.52
C TYR A 286 3.85 6.27 0.68
N PHE A 287 2.94 7.17 0.29
CA PHE A 287 3.02 8.62 0.53
C PHE A 287 4.35 9.23 0.04
N PRO A 288 4.59 9.29 -1.29
CA PRO A 288 5.86 9.76 -1.87
C PRO A 288 6.37 11.12 -1.38
N GLN A 289 5.46 12.04 -1.05
CA GLN A 289 5.78 13.38 -0.53
C GLN A 289 6.57 13.35 0.78
N ASP A 290 6.42 12.29 1.58
CA ASP A 290 7.18 12.14 2.81
C ASP A 290 8.66 11.91 2.49
N ALA A 291 8.97 10.98 1.58
CA ALA A 291 10.34 10.78 1.13
C ALA A 291 10.89 12.02 0.40
N GLU A 292 10.08 12.70 -0.40
CA GLU A 292 10.47 13.92 -1.12
C GLU A 292 10.90 15.05 -0.18
N SER A 293 10.07 15.40 0.80
CA SER A 293 10.36 16.49 1.75
C SER A 293 11.64 16.25 2.55
N ARG A 294 11.95 14.99 2.87
CA ARG A 294 13.17 14.57 3.58
C ARG A 294 14.38 14.55 2.65
N ALA A 295 14.23 14.14 1.38
CA ALA A 295 15.27 14.24 0.38
C ALA A 295 15.67 15.71 0.12
N ALA A 296 14.68 16.62 0.07
CA ALA A 296 14.89 18.04 -0.16
C ALA A 296 15.80 18.70 0.90
N TYR A 297 15.78 18.22 2.15
CA TYR A 297 16.72 18.67 3.20
C TYR A 297 18.20 18.52 2.78
N TYR A 298 18.52 17.50 1.97
CA TYR A 298 19.86 17.26 1.42
C TYR A 298 20.07 17.84 0.02
N GLY A 299 19.15 18.68 -0.47
CA GLY A 299 19.14 19.16 -1.86
C GLY A 299 19.06 17.99 -2.85
N LEU A 300 18.23 17.00 -2.55
CA LEU A 300 17.88 15.89 -3.43
C LEU A 300 16.41 15.98 -3.78
N THR A 301 16.07 15.50 -4.97
CA THR A 301 14.69 15.28 -5.39
C THR A 301 14.27 13.84 -5.07
N LEU A 302 12.97 13.56 -5.07
CA LEU A 302 12.50 12.17 -5.01
C LEU A 302 13.00 11.35 -6.21
N LYS A 303 13.10 11.98 -7.39
CA LYS A 303 13.64 11.36 -8.59
C LYS A 303 15.06 10.85 -8.39
N ASP A 304 15.93 11.61 -7.71
CA ASP A 304 17.30 11.18 -7.43
C ASP A 304 17.33 9.87 -6.62
N LEU A 305 16.40 9.70 -5.69
CA LEU A 305 16.26 8.49 -4.90
C LEU A 305 15.75 7.31 -5.75
N LEU A 306 14.68 7.51 -6.52
CA LEU A 306 14.15 6.46 -7.39
C LEU A 306 15.17 6.05 -8.47
N ASP A 307 15.89 7.00 -9.07
CA ASP A 307 16.97 6.74 -10.02
C ASP A 307 18.12 5.95 -9.37
N LEU A 308 18.46 6.25 -8.10
CA LEU A 308 19.45 5.46 -7.35
C LEU A 308 18.98 4.02 -7.16
N SER A 309 17.71 3.80 -6.81
CA SER A 309 17.12 2.46 -6.75
C SER A 309 17.19 1.75 -8.11
N GLN A 310 16.78 2.42 -9.20
CA GLN A 310 16.86 1.88 -10.56
C GLN A 310 18.28 1.50 -10.97
N LYS A 311 19.27 2.36 -10.67
CA LYS A 311 20.69 2.09 -10.94
C LYS A 311 21.19 0.88 -10.15
N THR A 312 20.79 0.77 -8.89
CA THR A 312 21.22 -0.32 -7.99
C THR A 312 20.70 -1.68 -8.49
N VAL A 313 19.41 -1.77 -8.86
CA VAL A 313 18.85 -3.02 -9.40
C VAL A 313 19.44 -3.39 -10.77
N LYS A 314 19.67 -2.42 -11.66
CA LYS A 314 20.27 -2.66 -12.97
C LYS A 314 21.70 -3.16 -12.85
N LYS A 315 22.47 -2.62 -11.89
CA LYS A 315 23.81 -3.11 -11.57
C LYS A 315 23.79 -4.55 -11.06
N ALA A 316 22.72 -4.97 -10.38
CA ALA A 316 22.51 -6.36 -9.94
C ALA A 316 21.95 -7.27 -11.05
N GLY A 317 21.75 -6.78 -12.28
CA GLY A 317 21.29 -7.56 -13.42
C GLY A 317 19.78 -7.67 -13.58
N LEU A 318 18.99 -6.92 -12.79
CA LEU A 318 17.52 -6.85 -12.94
C LEU A 318 17.13 -5.76 -13.96
N PRO A 319 15.99 -5.90 -14.66
CA PRO A 319 15.56 -4.94 -15.69
C PRO A 319 15.23 -3.53 -15.16
N GLY A 320 14.89 -3.41 -13.87
CA GLY A 320 14.45 -2.19 -13.22
C GLY A 320 13.49 -2.50 -12.07
N ILE A 321 12.84 -1.47 -11.52
CA ILE A 321 11.69 -1.58 -10.61
C ILE A 321 10.50 -0.89 -11.29
N LYS A 322 9.27 -1.39 -11.08
CA LYS A 322 8.04 -0.63 -11.37
C LYS A 322 7.52 -0.06 -10.05
N PHE A 323 7.56 1.26 -9.91
CA PHE A 323 7.08 1.95 -8.70
C PHE A 323 5.63 2.41 -8.87
N ILE A 324 4.78 2.09 -7.90
CA ILE A 324 3.38 2.52 -7.82
C ILE A 324 3.19 3.38 -6.57
N ALA A 325 2.79 4.64 -6.74
CA ALA A 325 2.53 5.53 -5.62
C ALA A 325 1.25 5.13 -4.89
N VAL A 326 1.28 5.01 -3.57
CA VAL A 326 0.09 4.86 -2.73
C VAL A 326 -0.20 6.22 -2.11
N THR A 327 -1.29 6.86 -2.53
CA THR A 327 -1.62 8.25 -2.20
C THR A 327 -2.83 8.38 -1.28
N ALA A 328 -3.09 9.60 -0.82
CA ALA A 328 -4.34 10.01 -0.17
C ALA A 328 -5.38 10.45 -1.22
N GLY A 329 -6.46 11.12 -0.80
CA GLY A 329 -7.48 11.73 -1.69
C GLY A 329 -7.27 13.24 -1.93
N PRO A 330 -7.83 13.84 -3.02
CA PRO A 330 -7.94 15.28 -3.24
C PRO A 330 -8.34 16.07 -2.01
N MET A 331 -7.72 17.24 -1.90
CA MET A 331 -7.93 18.18 -0.81
C MET A 331 -8.43 19.51 -1.34
N LEU A 332 -9.16 20.22 -0.51
CA LEU A 332 -9.65 21.57 -0.79
C LEU A 332 -8.58 22.62 -0.49
N GLU A 333 -8.72 23.81 -1.08
CA GLU A 333 -7.78 24.92 -0.89
C GLU A 333 -7.65 25.33 0.59
N ASN A 334 -8.75 25.32 1.34
CA ASN A 334 -8.75 25.61 2.78
C ASN A 334 -8.04 24.52 3.62
N GLU A 335 -7.75 23.36 3.04
CA GLU A 335 -7.00 22.27 3.66
C GLU A 335 -5.50 22.32 3.31
N ARG A 336 -5.03 23.28 2.47
CA ARG A 336 -3.62 23.37 2.03
C ARG A 336 -2.61 23.41 3.18
N ALA A 337 -2.98 23.97 4.33
CA ALA A 337 -2.14 23.95 5.53
C ALA A 337 -1.78 22.53 6.01
N TYR A 338 -2.59 21.53 5.65
CA TYR A 338 -2.38 20.10 5.89
C TYR A 338 -1.98 19.33 4.63
N GLY A 339 -1.78 20.03 3.51
CA GLY A 339 -1.39 19.44 2.24
C GLY A 339 -0.03 18.76 2.27
N LEU A 340 0.28 18.09 1.15
CA LEU A 340 1.48 17.27 0.96
C LEU A 340 2.72 18.16 0.95
N PRO A 341 3.61 18.07 1.96
CA PRO A 341 4.81 18.91 1.97
C PRO A 341 5.84 18.37 0.99
N THR A 342 6.57 19.28 0.35
CA THR A 342 7.66 18.94 -0.58
C THR A 342 9.03 19.35 -0.06
N GLU A 343 9.08 19.99 1.12
CA GLU A 343 10.30 20.40 1.79
C GLU A 343 10.19 20.20 3.30
N TRP A 344 11.26 19.75 3.94
CA TRP A 344 11.44 19.84 5.38
C TRP A 344 12.62 20.75 5.71
N LYS A 345 12.41 21.68 6.65
CA LYS A 345 13.40 22.69 7.03
C LYS A 345 13.66 22.66 8.53
N ALA A 346 14.92 22.48 8.91
CA ALA A 346 15.35 22.55 10.31
C ALA A 346 15.16 23.95 10.90
N LYS A 347 14.71 24.04 12.16
CA LYS A 347 14.70 25.31 12.92
C LYS A 347 16.11 25.84 13.14
N ASN A 348 17.04 24.91 13.39
CA ASN A 348 18.46 25.18 13.53
C ASN A 348 19.26 24.22 12.63
N PRO A 349 19.84 24.68 11.52
CA PRO A 349 20.60 23.82 10.61
C PRO A 349 21.81 23.12 11.26
N LYS A 350 22.36 23.68 12.35
CA LYS A 350 23.47 23.07 13.09
C LYS A 350 23.01 22.01 14.10
N ARG A 351 21.73 22.01 14.44
CA ARG A 351 21.11 21.11 15.43
C ARG A 351 19.74 20.63 14.92
N PRO A 352 19.69 19.96 13.77
CA PRO A 352 18.42 19.61 13.12
C PRO A 352 17.54 18.67 13.95
N TRP A 353 18.14 17.91 14.87
CA TRP A 353 17.41 17.06 15.84
C TRP A 353 16.56 17.84 16.86
N GLU A 354 16.70 19.17 16.96
CA GLU A 354 15.81 20.02 17.78
C GLU A 354 14.45 20.28 17.12
N GLY A 355 14.27 19.83 15.87
CA GLY A 355 13.02 19.93 15.14
C GLY A 355 13.09 20.86 13.93
N GLY A 356 12.01 20.84 13.17
CA GLY A 356 11.86 21.56 11.92
C GLY A 356 10.40 21.69 11.53
N GLU A 357 10.18 22.17 10.32
CA GLU A 357 8.86 22.41 9.76
C GLU A 357 8.78 21.85 8.34
N TYR A 358 7.64 21.25 8.03
CA TYR A 358 7.28 20.83 6.68
C TYR A 358 6.68 22.02 5.93
N GLN A 359 7.25 22.34 4.77
CA GLN A 359 6.97 23.52 3.94
C GLN A 359 6.53 23.11 2.52
N ASN A 360 6.16 24.10 1.71
CA ASN A 360 5.75 23.94 0.30
C ASN A 360 4.66 22.88 0.12
N ARG A 361 3.50 23.14 0.74
CA ARG A 361 2.38 22.21 0.80
C ARG A 361 1.53 22.28 -0.46
N GLU A 362 1.44 21.16 -1.16
CA GLU A 362 0.62 20.97 -2.35
C GLU A 362 -0.68 20.25 -2.02
N LEU A 363 -1.74 20.57 -2.76
CA LEU A 363 -2.92 19.73 -2.77
C LEU A 363 -2.63 18.46 -3.56
N LEU A 364 -3.33 17.36 -3.28
CA LEU A 364 -3.02 16.09 -3.93
C LEU A 364 -3.16 16.20 -5.46
N GLN A 365 -4.17 16.92 -5.93
CA GLN A 365 -4.40 17.15 -7.37
C GLN A 365 -3.32 17.98 -8.07
N GLU A 366 -2.49 18.69 -7.30
CA GLU A 366 -1.30 19.40 -7.79
C GLU A 366 -0.06 18.49 -7.76
N TYR A 367 0.01 17.61 -6.76
CA TYR A 367 1.11 16.66 -6.57
C TYR A 367 1.09 15.51 -7.58
N VAL A 368 -0.06 14.85 -7.77
CA VAL A 368 -0.22 13.66 -8.62
C VAL A 368 0.32 13.83 -10.06
N PRO A 369 0.09 14.96 -10.78
CA PRO A 369 0.69 15.20 -12.09
C PRO A 369 2.22 15.03 -12.15
N ARG A 370 2.93 15.18 -11.03
CA ARG A 370 4.39 15.12 -10.94
C ARG A 370 4.92 13.70 -10.79
N LEU A 371 4.09 12.74 -10.38
CA LEU A 371 4.51 11.36 -10.08
C LEU A 371 5.24 10.70 -11.26
N LYS A 372 4.71 10.85 -12.49
CA LYS A 372 5.33 10.25 -13.68
C LYS A 372 6.74 10.78 -13.93
N SER A 373 6.96 12.09 -13.80
CA SER A 373 8.29 12.67 -14.00
C SER A 373 9.27 12.37 -12.86
N MET A 374 8.77 12.02 -11.67
CA MET A 374 9.58 11.51 -10.56
C MET A 374 10.06 10.07 -10.79
N GLY A 375 9.37 9.29 -11.63
CA GLY A 375 9.71 7.89 -11.93
C GLY A 375 8.68 6.85 -11.48
N PHE A 376 7.47 7.27 -11.12
CA PHE A 376 6.35 6.35 -10.91
C PHE A 376 5.68 5.99 -12.25
N GLU A 377 5.19 4.76 -12.34
CA GLU A 377 4.48 4.21 -13.50
C GLU A 377 3.02 3.90 -13.17
N GLY A 378 2.56 4.40 -12.03
CA GLY A 378 1.16 4.32 -11.65
C GLY A 378 0.93 4.81 -10.23
N MET A 379 -0.33 4.81 -9.85
CA MET A 379 -0.75 5.13 -8.50
C MET A 379 -1.98 4.33 -8.08
N THR A 380 -2.20 4.30 -6.78
CA THR A 380 -3.38 3.79 -6.11
C THR A 380 -3.55 4.55 -4.80
N ALA A 381 -4.45 4.12 -3.92
CA ALA A 381 -4.58 4.66 -2.59
C ALA A 381 -4.74 3.57 -1.54
N TYR A 382 -4.50 3.95 -0.28
CA TYR A 382 -4.75 3.09 0.87
C TYR A 382 -6.22 3.16 1.27
N VAL A 383 -6.65 4.33 1.77
CA VAL A 383 -8.04 4.62 2.12
C VAL A 383 -8.35 6.09 1.79
N TYR A 384 -9.55 6.37 1.30
CA TYR A 384 -10.05 7.73 1.10
C TYR A 384 -11.07 8.09 2.19
N HIS A 385 -10.90 9.25 2.81
CA HIS A 385 -11.80 9.74 3.88
C HIS A 385 -12.84 10.75 3.40
N ASN A 386 -12.59 11.36 2.26
CA ASN A 386 -13.41 12.40 1.65
C ASN A 386 -13.18 12.41 0.14
N PHE A 387 -14.00 13.16 -0.59
CA PHE A 387 -13.74 13.59 -1.96
C PHE A 387 -14.23 15.02 -2.10
N MET A 388 -13.30 15.96 -2.27
CA MET A 388 -13.60 17.39 -2.33
C MET A 388 -14.46 17.83 -1.11
N ASN A 389 -15.63 18.42 -1.32
CA ASN A 389 -16.49 18.92 -0.26
C ASN A 389 -17.29 17.82 0.48
N LYS A 390 -17.14 16.54 0.11
CA LYS A 390 -17.93 15.44 0.69
C LYS A 390 -17.06 14.56 1.58
N SER A 391 -17.40 14.49 2.86
CA SER A 391 -16.79 13.58 3.85
C SER A 391 -17.52 12.25 3.93
N ASN A 392 -16.81 11.20 4.36
CA ASN A 392 -17.39 9.89 4.62
C ASN A 392 -17.96 9.83 6.04
N PHE A 393 -19.26 10.14 6.20
CA PHE A 393 -19.97 9.95 7.47
C PHE A 393 -20.77 8.65 7.52
N SER A 394 -20.96 8.01 6.37
CA SER A 394 -21.59 6.72 6.21
C SER A 394 -20.89 5.93 5.11
N TYR A 395 -21.12 4.62 5.07
CA TYR A 395 -20.56 3.80 3.99
C TYR A 395 -21.21 4.10 2.62
N ALA A 396 -22.42 4.67 2.61
CA ALA A 396 -23.03 5.18 1.38
C ALA A 396 -22.25 6.39 0.84
N ASP A 397 -21.88 7.32 1.72
CA ASP A 397 -21.01 8.46 1.35
C ASP A 397 -19.66 7.97 0.86
N MET A 398 -19.05 7.01 1.56
CA MET A 398 -17.78 6.40 1.16
C MET A 398 -17.84 5.80 -0.25
N ARG A 399 -18.92 5.10 -0.61
CA ARG A 399 -19.08 4.60 -1.98
C ARG A 399 -19.21 5.71 -3.01
N GLU A 400 -19.86 6.81 -2.68
CA GLU A 400 -19.99 7.97 -3.56
C GLU A 400 -18.65 8.69 -3.74
N THR A 401 -17.92 8.96 -2.65
CA THR A 401 -16.62 9.63 -2.72
C THR A 401 -15.60 8.79 -3.47
N TYR A 402 -15.56 7.47 -3.24
CA TYR A 402 -14.69 6.55 -3.98
C TYR A 402 -14.96 6.60 -5.49
N LYS A 403 -16.22 6.63 -5.94
CA LYS A 403 -16.54 6.81 -7.36
C LYS A 403 -15.98 8.11 -7.92
N GLY A 404 -16.09 9.21 -7.17
CA GLY A 404 -15.51 10.50 -7.56
C GLY A 404 -14.00 10.42 -7.77
N HIS A 405 -13.27 9.77 -6.85
CA HIS A 405 -11.83 9.50 -7.03
C HIS A 405 -11.56 8.65 -8.26
N TRP A 406 -12.33 7.57 -8.43
CA TRP A 406 -12.15 6.66 -9.56
C TRP A 406 -12.33 7.38 -10.90
N GLU A 407 -13.41 8.13 -11.05
CA GLU A 407 -13.69 8.91 -12.26
C GLU A 407 -12.61 9.96 -12.50
N MET A 408 -12.25 10.76 -11.48
CA MET A 408 -11.25 11.83 -11.61
C MET A 408 -9.91 11.30 -12.10
N TRP A 409 -9.40 10.24 -11.47
CA TRP A 409 -8.07 9.73 -11.76
C TRP A 409 -8.04 8.85 -13.01
N SER A 410 -9.05 8.01 -13.21
CA SER A 410 -9.12 7.22 -14.44
C SER A 410 -9.26 8.10 -15.68
N GLU A 411 -10.07 9.15 -15.63
CA GLU A 411 -10.21 10.11 -16.71
C GLU A 411 -8.91 10.88 -16.97
N LYS A 412 -8.19 11.26 -15.90
CA LYS A 412 -6.90 11.95 -16.01
C LYS A 412 -5.86 11.12 -16.78
N PHE A 413 -5.78 9.82 -16.50
CA PHE A 413 -4.76 8.92 -17.07
C PHE A 413 -5.27 8.11 -18.26
N LYS A 414 -6.50 8.33 -18.73
CA LYS A 414 -7.11 7.50 -19.80
C LYS A 414 -6.31 7.43 -21.11
N ASN A 415 -5.52 8.46 -21.39
CA ASN A 415 -4.71 8.61 -22.61
C ASN A 415 -3.21 8.32 -22.37
N ASP A 416 -2.84 7.85 -21.18
CA ASP A 416 -1.47 7.55 -20.80
C ASP A 416 -1.33 6.06 -20.44
N PRO A 417 -1.05 5.19 -21.42
CA PRO A 417 -0.95 3.74 -21.17
C PRO A 417 0.28 3.34 -20.34
N ASP A 418 1.22 4.26 -20.08
CA ASP A 418 2.42 4.02 -19.29
C ASP A 418 2.24 4.46 -17.81
N PHE A 419 1.05 4.91 -17.43
CA PHE A 419 0.75 5.31 -16.05
C PHE A 419 -0.60 4.75 -15.60
N GLU A 420 -0.56 3.68 -14.81
CA GLU A 420 -1.78 3.01 -14.36
C GLU A 420 -2.40 3.67 -13.13
N TYR A 421 -3.73 3.72 -13.05
CA TYR A 421 -4.44 4.00 -11.80
C TYR A 421 -5.17 2.74 -11.34
N GLN A 422 -4.60 2.08 -10.33
CA GLN A 422 -5.17 0.85 -9.77
C GLN A 422 -6.30 1.21 -8.80
N ILE A 423 -7.49 0.66 -9.03
CA ILE A 423 -8.73 1.08 -8.38
C ILE A 423 -8.73 0.70 -6.89
N PRO A 424 -8.62 1.66 -5.94
CA PRO A 424 -8.64 1.35 -4.52
C PRO A 424 -10.07 1.16 -4.02
N THR A 425 -10.25 0.27 -3.05
CA THR A 425 -11.51 -0.05 -2.37
C THR A 425 -11.24 -0.26 -0.88
N ALA A 426 -12.25 -0.10 -0.04
CA ALA A 426 -12.12 -0.32 1.40
C ALA A 426 -13.44 -0.75 2.04
N MET A 427 -13.37 -1.54 3.11
CA MET A 427 -14.57 -2.06 3.77
C MET A 427 -15.25 -1.03 4.69
N GLY A 428 -14.54 0.03 5.07
CA GLY A 428 -15.06 1.03 6.00
C GLY A 428 -13.96 1.77 6.76
N TRP A 429 -14.37 2.47 7.81
CA TRP A 429 -13.48 3.18 8.74
C TRP A 429 -14.10 3.29 10.14
N ASP A 430 -13.33 2.94 11.16
CA ASP A 430 -13.69 3.11 12.57
C ASP A 430 -12.45 2.97 13.47
N MET A 431 -11.83 4.12 13.78
CA MET A 431 -10.58 4.24 14.53
C MET A 431 -10.80 4.23 16.06
N ARG A 432 -12.02 3.99 16.54
CA ARG A 432 -12.34 3.99 17.97
C ARG A 432 -11.44 3.08 18.84
N PRO A 433 -10.94 1.91 18.39
CA PRO A 433 -9.97 1.15 19.17
C PRO A 433 -8.63 1.83 19.38
N ALA A 434 -8.16 2.64 18.42
CA ALA A 434 -6.95 3.45 18.56
C ALA A 434 -7.22 4.80 19.24
N GLY A 435 -8.44 5.03 19.74
CA GLY A 435 -8.82 6.22 20.47
C GLY A 435 -9.88 7.06 19.79
N GLY A 436 -10.20 6.79 18.51
CA GLY A 436 -11.16 7.48 17.63
C GLY A 436 -10.60 8.76 17.00
N THR A 437 -11.32 9.36 16.05
CA THR A 437 -10.89 10.60 15.35
C THR A 437 -11.13 11.87 16.19
N TRP A 438 -10.70 11.85 17.45
CA TRP A 438 -10.93 12.90 18.47
C TRP A 438 -9.94 14.06 18.37
N PRO A 439 -10.11 15.15 19.16
CA PRO A 439 -9.21 16.30 19.12
C PRO A 439 -7.80 15.87 19.47
N GLN A 440 -6.88 16.13 18.55
CA GLN A 440 -5.46 15.87 18.71
C GLN A 440 -4.78 17.17 19.14
N GLN A 441 -3.78 17.09 20.02
CA GLN A 441 -2.99 18.27 20.40
C GLN A 441 -2.13 18.78 19.22
N THR A 442 -1.91 17.93 18.21
CA THR A 442 -1.10 18.19 17.01
C THR A 442 -1.77 19.11 15.98
N GLY A 443 -3.03 19.51 16.21
CA GLY A 443 -3.73 20.47 15.35
C GLY A 443 -4.43 19.88 14.13
N ILE A 444 -4.48 18.55 13.96
CA ILE A 444 -5.40 17.93 12.99
C ILE A 444 -6.84 18.17 13.49
N PRO A 445 -7.77 18.63 12.64
CA PRO A 445 -9.16 18.79 13.01
C PRO A 445 -9.70 17.49 13.63
N SER A 446 -10.39 17.61 14.76
CA SER A 446 -11.14 16.49 15.31
C SER A 446 -12.31 16.16 14.40
N GLU A 447 -12.44 14.90 14.00
CA GLU A 447 -13.51 14.44 13.11
C GLU A 447 -14.20 13.17 13.63
N PRO A 448 -14.71 13.13 14.88
CA PRO A 448 -15.30 11.93 15.47
C PRO A 448 -16.53 11.44 14.69
N GLN A 449 -17.15 12.32 13.89
CA GLN A 449 -18.25 11.95 12.99
C GLN A 449 -17.81 11.05 11.82
N LYS A 450 -16.50 11.00 11.51
CA LYS A 450 -15.94 10.12 10.47
C LYS A 450 -15.67 8.70 10.97
N ASP A 451 -15.76 8.43 12.27
CA ASP A 451 -15.79 7.06 12.78
C ASP A 451 -17.15 6.40 12.46
N ARG A 452 -17.21 5.06 12.53
CA ARG A 452 -18.44 4.25 12.29
C ARG A 452 -18.93 4.24 10.85
N VAL A 453 -18.02 4.40 9.92
CA VAL A 453 -18.28 4.15 8.50
C VAL A 453 -18.21 2.63 8.29
N HIS A 454 -19.31 1.94 8.55
CA HIS A 454 -19.39 0.48 8.49
C HIS A 454 -20.15 0.01 7.26
N SER A 455 -19.58 -0.96 6.54
CA SER A 455 -20.29 -1.70 5.51
C SER A 455 -20.84 -3.03 6.03
N ASN A 456 -21.39 -3.81 5.11
CA ASN A 456 -21.78 -5.19 5.29
C ASN A 456 -21.58 -5.90 3.94
N LYS A 457 -21.73 -7.23 3.91
CA LYS A 457 -21.57 -8.03 2.68
C LYS A 457 -22.23 -7.42 1.45
N ARG A 458 -23.50 -7.01 1.54
CA ARG A 458 -24.26 -6.44 0.40
C ARG A 458 -23.67 -5.13 -0.09
N SER A 459 -23.42 -4.19 0.82
CA SER A 459 -22.91 -2.87 0.45
C SER A 459 -21.46 -2.91 -0.01
N PHE A 460 -20.61 -3.76 0.59
CA PHE A 460 -19.25 -4.00 0.13
C PHE A 460 -19.22 -4.67 -1.26
N THR A 461 -20.05 -5.72 -1.48
CA THR A 461 -20.23 -6.32 -2.83
C THR A 461 -20.58 -5.27 -3.87
N ALA A 462 -21.44 -4.29 -3.52
CA ALA A 462 -21.80 -3.22 -4.44
C ALA A 462 -20.62 -2.29 -4.76
N MET A 463 -19.76 -1.95 -3.77
CA MET A 463 -18.52 -1.21 -4.03
C MET A 463 -17.59 -1.98 -4.97
N LEU A 464 -17.39 -3.28 -4.73
CA LEU A 464 -16.50 -4.11 -5.56
C LEU A 464 -17.00 -4.23 -7.01
N LYS A 465 -18.31 -4.38 -7.23
CA LYS A 465 -18.89 -4.39 -8.59
C LYS A 465 -18.70 -3.06 -9.32
N GLU A 466 -18.79 -1.95 -8.59
CA GLU A 466 -18.57 -0.63 -9.16
C GLU A 466 -17.08 -0.41 -9.49
N ALA A 467 -16.18 -0.86 -8.61
CA ALA A 467 -14.74 -0.85 -8.86
C ALA A 467 -14.37 -1.71 -10.08
N GLN A 468 -14.91 -2.92 -10.19
CA GLN A 468 -14.74 -3.80 -11.35
C GLN A 468 -15.20 -3.12 -12.64
N LYS A 469 -16.40 -2.51 -12.62
CA LYS A 469 -16.93 -1.78 -13.78
C LYS A 469 -16.01 -0.64 -14.20
N THR A 470 -15.52 0.16 -13.25
CA THR A 470 -14.56 1.24 -13.56
C THR A 470 -13.27 0.67 -14.13
N SER A 471 -12.69 -0.38 -13.52
CA SER A 471 -11.47 -1.01 -14.02
C SER A 471 -11.66 -1.50 -15.47
N LYS A 472 -12.76 -2.19 -15.77
CA LYS A 472 -13.08 -2.64 -17.15
C LYS A 472 -13.18 -1.47 -18.13
N ASN A 473 -13.81 -0.36 -17.74
CA ASN A 473 -14.00 0.80 -18.61
C ASN A 473 -12.69 1.50 -19.01
N TYR A 474 -11.67 1.49 -18.13
CA TYR A 474 -10.40 2.21 -18.35
C TYR A 474 -9.19 1.28 -18.53
N ARG A 475 -9.42 -0.04 -18.66
CA ARG A 475 -8.39 -1.09 -18.68
C ARG A 475 -7.28 -0.85 -19.70
N SER A 476 -7.61 -0.28 -20.86
CA SER A 476 -6.66 -0.05 -21.95
C SER A 476 -5.51 0.89 -21.58
N SER A 477 -5.67 1.72 -20.55
CA SER A 477 -4.64 2.65 -20.06
C SER A 477 -4.35 2.53 -18.56
N ASN A 478 -5.33 2.14 -17.77
CA ASN A 478 -5.23 2.14 -16.30
C ASN A 478 -4.89 0.76 -15.71
N GLY A 479 -4.70 -0.25 -16.57
CA GLY A 479 -4.50 -1.63 -16.12
C GLY A 479 -5.77 -2.27 -15.54
N ASN A 480 -5.63 -3.48 -14.99
CA ASN A 480 -6.73 -4.30 -14.49
C ASN A 480 -6.67 -4.57 -12.97
N THR A 481 -5.91 -3.77 -12.21
CA THR A 481 -5.70 -4.00 -10.77
C THR A 481 -6.75 -3.30 -9.91
N VAL A 482 -7.34 -4.05 -8.98
CA VAL A 482 -8.20 -3.54 -7.89
C VAL A 482 -7.47 -3.78 -6.57
N MET A 483 -7.27 -2.71 -5.80
CA MET A 483 -6.62 -2.76 -4.49
C MET A 483 -7.67 -2.69 -3.38
N ILE A 484 -7.54 -3.55 -2.38
CA ILE A 484 -8.41 -3.57 -1.19
C ILE A 484 -7.57 -3.17 0.02
N CYS A 485 -7.95 -2.09 0.69
CA CYS A 485 -7.54 -1.88 2.06
C CYS A 485 -8.62 -2.42 3.01
N CYS A 486 -8.29 -3.25 3.99
CA CYS A 486 -7.02 -3.94 4.20
C CYS A 486 -7.28 -5.34 4.74
N TRP A 487 -6.28 -6.23 4.71
CA TRP A 487 -6.43 -7.57 5.30
C TRP A 487 -6.76 -7.43 6.80
N ASN A 488 -5.95 -6.69 7.55
CA ASN A 488 -5.95 -6.72 9.01
C ASN A 488 -5.67 -5.36 9.68
N GLU A 489 -6.08 -4.23 9.09
CA GLU A 489 -5.91 -2.90 9.71
C GLU A 489 -6.96 -2.68 10.83
N TYR A 490 -6.83 -3.46 11.90
CA TYR A 490 -7.81 -3.55 12.99
C TYR A 490 -8.00 -2.24 13.75
N LEU A 491 -6.94 -1.44 13.88
CA LEU A 491 -6.95 -0.20 14.64
C LEU A 491 -7.73 0.92 13.93
N GLU A 492 -7.68 0.95 12.60
CA GLU A 492 -8.43 1.88 11.75
C GLU A 492 -9.84 1.39 11.44
N GLY A 493 -10.15 0.12 11.75
CA GLY A 493 -11.46 -0.47 11.47
C GLY A 493 -11.69 -0.83 10.01
N ASN A 494 -10.61 -0.99 9.24
CA ASN A 494 -10.64 -1.35 7.83
C ASN A 494 -9.96 -2.72 7.62
N TYR A 495 -10.65 -3.81 7.94
CA TYR A 495 -10.09 -5.17 7.93
C TYR A 495 -11.07 -6.18 7.32
N ILE A 496 -10.62 -6.95 6.33
CA ILE A 496 -11.43 -8.01 5.70
C ILE A 496 -11.13 -9.41 6.26
N GLU A 497 -10.10 -9.54 7.10
CA GLU A 497 -9.76 -10.78 7.82
C GLU A 497 -10.96 -11.26 8.64
N PRO A 498 -11.39 -12.53 8.51
CA PRO A 498 -12.57 -13.04 9.19
C PRO A 498 -12.54 -12.86 10.72
N THR A 499 -13.61 -12.26 11.26
CA THR A 499 -13.79 -12.03 12.70
C THR A 499 -15.05 -12.68 13.23
N GLU A 500 -15.18 -12.79 14.56
CA GLU A 500 -16.41 -13.24 15.23
C GLU A 500 -17.61 -12.34 14.90
N GLY A 501 -17.38 -11.06 14.56
CA GLY A 501 -18.44 -10.09 14.27
C GLY A 501 -19.02 -10.16 12.85
N HIS A 502 -18.19 -10.40 11.82
CA HIS A 502 -18.65 -10.44 10.42
C HIS A 502 -18.38 -11.77 9.70
N GLY A 503 -17.75 -12.75 10.35
CA GLY A 503 -17.40 -14.02 9.74
C GLY A 503 -16.65 -13.82 8.42
N PHE A 504 -17.09 -14.52 7.37
CA PHE A 504 -16.49 -14.47 6.03
C PHE A 504 -17.16 -13.45 5.09
N ASP A 505 -18.05 -12.58 5.57
CA ASP A 505 -18.88 -11.72 4.72
C ASP A 505 -18.09 -10.93 3.65
N TYR A 506 -16.95 -10.35 4.02
CA TYR A 506 -16.11 -9.57 3.11
C TYR A 506 -15.37 -10.43 2.10
N LEU A 507 -14.83 -11.58 2.53
CA LEU A 507 -14.17 -12.52 1.61
C LEU A 507 -15.18 -13.13 0.64
N GLU A 508 -16.39 -13.46 1.10
CA GLU A 508 -17.47 -13.93 0.23
C GLU A 508 -17.92 -12.87 -0.77
N ALA A 509 -17.94 -11.59 -0.39
CA ALA A 509 -18.20 -10.49 -1.32
C ALA A 509 -17.13 -10.42 -2.42
N ILE A 510 -15.85 -10.57 -2.08
CA ILE A 510 -14.73 -10.60 -3.05
C ILE A 510 -14.91 -11.79 -4.00
N ARG A 511 -15.12 -13.00 -3.46
CA ARG A 511 -15.33 -14.20 -4.28
C ARG A 511 -16.54 -14.08 -5.20
N ASN A 512 -17.61 -13.42 -4.77
CA ASN A 512 -18.80 -13.24 -5.60
C ASN A 512 -18.59 -12.28 -6.78
N VAL A 513 -17.57 -11.42 -6.75
CA VAL A 513 -17.30 -10.41 -7.79
C VAL A 513 -16.11 -10.81 -8.65
N PHE A 514 -15.04 -11.33 -8.03
CA PHE A 514 -13.77 -11.64 -8.68
C PHE A 514 -13.41 -13.13 -8.63
N GLY A 515 -14.14 -13.93 -7.87
CA GLY A 515 -13.90 -15.38 -7.77
C GLY A 515 -14.07 -16.07 -9.11
N ASN A 516 -13.31 -17.16 -9.28
CA ASN A 516 -13.35 -18.00 -10.48
C ASN A 516 -14.62 -18.82 -10.60
#